data_AF-A0A0R3S5D2-F1
#
_entry.id   AF-A0A0R3S5D2-F1
#
_cell.length_a   1.000
_cell.length_b   1.000
_cell.length_c   1.000
_cell.angle_alpha   90.00
_cell.angle_beta   90.00
_cell.angle_gamma   90.00
#
_symmetry.space_group_name_H-M   'P 1'
#
loop_
_entity.id
_entity.type
_entity.pdbx_description
1 polymer ?
#
loop_
_entity_poly.entity_id
_entity_poly.type
_entity_poly.pdbx_seq_one_letter_code
_entity_poly.pdbx_strand_id
1 'polypeptide(L)'
;MYHQHQNIVRENYITLAAHFTADQLYKAHRLQVNELLGVPVIQSIIDGLDFKRTALNSSLVRDIVNRLDAQFAKYFNLLTETKKYISSSSQPDWITFRDYRSMTECARITPGYLSYEEQFGTRVNMTSACLISTKQPSRFLYYAEKNLTSVLHANALDSAIRWQYIIGTSGPHVEYPAHAFPIHKRRHWGPFLAAALPQKRRVVILIDA
;
A
#
# COMPACT_ATOMS: atom_id res chain seq x y z
N MET A 1 -53.06 48.93 -20.02
CA MET A 1 -51.90 48.11 -19.67
C MET A 1 -51.89 47.97 -18.15
N TYR A 2 -51.96 46.82 -17.47
CA TYR A 2 -51.96 45.40 -17.81
C TYR A 2 -52.64 44.69 -16.63
N HIS A 3 -53.69 43.89 -16.84
CA HIS A 3 -54.21 42.99 -15.82
C HIS A 3 -53.26 41.80 -15.69
N GLN A 4 -52.53 41.70 -14.58
CA GLN A 4 -51.78 40.49 -14.23
C GLN A 4 -52.76 39.34 -14.05
N HIS A 5 -52.79 38.45 -15.03
CA HIS A 5 -53.46 37.16 -14.92
C HIS A 5 -52.72 36.35 -13.87
N GLN A 6 -53.34 36.17 -12.70
CA GLN A 6 -52.92 35.14 -11.75
C GLN A 6 -53.12 33.79 -12.41
N ASN A 7 -52.03 33.21 -12.91
CA ASN A 7 -51.99 31.80 -13.29
C ASN A 7 -52.16 30.98 -12.02
N ILE A 8 -53.41 30.62 -11.71
CA ILE A 8 -53.71 29.56 -10.75
C ILE A 8 -53.15 28.28 -11.39
N VAL A 9 -51.95 27.89 -10.98
CA VAL A 9 -51.42 26.56 -11.23
C VAL A 9 -52.36 25.61 -10.48
N ARG A 10 -53.34 25.02 -11.18
CA ARG A 10 -54.05 23.87 -10.65
C ARG A 10 -53.01 22.78 -10.47
N GLU A 11 -52.53 22.61 -9.25
CA GLU A 11 -51.79 21.40 -8.87
C GLU A 11 -52.62 20.21 -9.34
N ASN A 12 -52.00 19.39 -10.17
CA ASN A 12 -52.70 18.35 -10.91
C ASN A 12 -53.11 17.27 -9.92
N TYR A 13 -54.31 17.37 -9.33
CA TYR A 13 -54.80 16.46 -8.27
C TYR A 13 -54.73 14.97 -8.68
N ILE A 14 -54.70 14.69 -9.99
CA ILE A 14 -54.51 13.36 -10.57
C ILE A 14 -53.08 12.84 -10.31
N THR A 15 -52.04 13.68 -10.44
CA THR A 15 -50.67 13.28 -10.11
C THR A 15 -50.49 13.13 -8.61
N LEU A 16 -51.14 13.95 -7.80
CA LEU A 16 -51.12 13.83 -6.34
C LEU A 16 -51.75 12.50 -5.88
N ALA A 17 -52.92 12.14 -6.42
CA ALA A 17 -53.55 10.85 -6.14
C ALA A 17 -52.67 9.67 -6.58
N ALA A 18 -52.04 9.76 -7.76
CA ALA A 18 -51.09 8.74 -8.22
C ALA A 18 -49.88 8.61 -7.29
N HIS A 19 -49.34 9.72 -6.77
CA HIS A 19 -48.25 9.71 -5.79
C HIS A 19 -48.66 9.06 -4.46
N PHE A 20 -49.85 9.37 -3.94
CA PHE A 20 -50.37 8.73 -2.73
C PHE A 20 -50.55 7.21 -2.92
N THR A 21 -51.06 6.80 -4.08
CA THR A 21 -51.26 5.39 -4.40
C THR A 21 -49.92 4.66 -4.54
N ALA A 22 -48.92 5.29 -5.18
CA ALA A 22 -47.58 4.75 -5.31
C ALA A 22 -46.86 4.63 -3.95
N ASP A 23 -47.02 5.62 -3.05
CA ASP A 23 -46.46 5.57 -1.70
C ASP A 23 -47.12 4.46 -0.85
N GLN A 24 -48.44 4.28 -0.96
CA GLN A 24 -49.13 3.16 -0.32
C GLN A 24 -48.64 1.81 -0.83
N LEU A 25 -48.48 1.66 -2.15
CA LEU A 25 -47.95 0.43 -2.76
C LEU A 25 -46.50 0.16 -2.29
N TYR A 26 -45.66 1.19 -2.24
CA TYR A 26 -44.28 1.07 -1.77
C TYR A 26 -44.22 0.65 -0.30
N LYS A 27 -45.05 1.23 0.57
CA LYS A 27 -45.16 0.86 1.98
C LYS A 27 -45.66 -0.57 2.16
N ALA A 28 -46.69 -0.97 1.41
CA ALA A 28 -47.23 -2.32 1.44
C ALA A 28 -46.18 -3.36 0.98
N HIS A 29 -45.48 -3.08 -0.12
CA HIS A 29 -44.43 -3.96 -0.62
C HIS A 29 -43.26 -4.07 0.37
N ARG A 30 -42.85 -2.96 1.00
CA ARG A 30 -41.80 -2.96 2.02
C ARG A 30 -42.20 -3.77 3.26
N LEU A 31 -43.46 -3.67 3.71
CA LEU A 31 -43.99 -4.48 4.80
C LEU A 31 -43.96 -5.97 4.44
N GLN A 32 -44.47 -6.33 3.26
CA GLN A 32 -44.51 -7.71 2.80
C GLN A 32 -43.11 -8.32 2.65
N VAL A 33 -42.16 -7.56 2.10
CA VAL A 33 -40.75 -7.99 2.00
C VAL A 33 -40.14 -8.18 3.38
N ASN A 34 -40.38 -7.26 4.32
CA ASN A 34 -39.85 -7.37 5.69
C ASN A 34 -40.42 -8.60 6.43
N GLU A 35 -41.71 -8.91 6.25
CA GLU A 35 -42.35 -10.10 6.82
C GLU A 35 -41.82 -11.38 6.20
N LEU A 36 -41.73 -11.46 4.86
CA LEU A 36 -41.23 -12.64 4.14
C LEU A 36 -39.77 -12.94 4.46
N LEU A 37 -38.95 -11.89 4.59
CA LEU A 37 -37.54 -12.02 5.00
C LEU A 37 -37.38 -12.24 6.50
N GLY A 38 -38.47 -12.21 7.29
CA GLY A 38 -38.44 -12.41 8.73
C GLY A 38 -37.67 -11.33 9.49
N VAL A 39 -37.53 -10.13 8.93
CA VAL A 39 -36.74 -9.04 9.53
C VAL A 39 -37.17 -8.74 10.97
N PRO A 40 -38.48 -8.63 11.30
CA PRO A 40 -38.90 -8.37 12.68
C PRO A 40 -38.57 -9.53 13.62
N VAL A 41 -38.62 -10.76 13.12
CA VAL A 41 -38.34 -11.98 13.89
C VAL A 41 -36.85 -12.07 14.20
N ILE A 42 -35.99 -11.85 13.19
CA ILE A 42 -34.53 -11.86 13.36
C ILE A 42 -34.10 -10.72 14.28
N GLN A 43 -34.67 -9.53 14.12
CA GLN A 43 -34.39 -8.39 15.00
C GLN A 43 -34.79 -8.70 16.45
N SER A 44 -35.97 -9.28 16.67
CA SER A 44 -36.43 -9.73 18.00
C SER A 44 -35.50 -10.76 18.63
N ILE A 45 -35.00 -11.72 17.84
CA ILE A 45 -34.00 -12.70 18.30
C ILE A 45 -32.70 -12.00 18.68
N ILE A 46 -32.20 -11.09 17.83
CA ILE A 46 -30.95 -10.34 18.10
C ILE A 46 -31.11 -9.45 19.34
N ASP A 47 -32.23 -8.75 19.48
CA ASP A 47 -32.50 -7.86 20.62
C ASP A 47 -32.67 -8.65 21.93
N GLY A 48 -33.15 -9.90 21.84
CA GLY A 48 -33.26 -10.83 22.97
C GLY A 48 -31.93 -11.50 23.37
N LEU A 49 -30.88 -11.37 22.56
CA LEU A 49 -29.55 -11.89 22.88
C LEU A 49 -28.74 -10.83 23.63
N ASP A 50 -28.21 -11.20 24.79
CA ASP A 50 -27.31 -10.33 25.55
C ASP A 50 -25.89 -10.41 24.97
N PHE A 51 -25.63 -9.62 23.94
CA PHE A 51 -24.28 -9.47 23.42
C PHE A 51 -23.44 -8.65 24.38
N LYS A 52 -22.28 -9.19 24.77
CA LYS A 52 -21.30 -8.45 25.57
C LYS A 52 -20.93 -7.16 24.85
N ARG A 53 -21.46 -6.04 25.32
CA ARG A 53 -21.20 -4.71 24.76
C ARG A 53 -19.80 -4.29 25.15
N THR A 54 -18.81 -4.63 24.33
CA THR A 54 -17.42 -4.25 24.57
C THR A 54 -17.27 -2.76 24.32
N ALA A 55 -17.18 -1.96 25.39
CA ALA A 55 -16.74 -0.59 25.29
C ALA A 55 -15.27 -0.54 24.85
N LEU A 56 -14.90 0.47 24.07
CA LEU A 56 -13.54 0.69 23.60
C LEU A 56 -12.64 0.91 24.82
N ASN A 57 -11.89 -0.12 25.19
CA ASN A 57 -11.09 -0.13 26.41
C ASN A 57 -9.78 0.62 26.16
N SER A 58 -9.47 1.61 27.00
CA SER A 58 -8.19 2.34 26.97
C SER A 58 -6.99 1.41 27.09
N SER A 59 -7.13 0.26 27.78
CA SER A 59 -6.09 -0.77 27.83
C SER A 59 -5.83 -1.41 26.47
N LEU A 60 -6.87 -1.65 25.67
CA LEU A 60 -6.73 -2.22 24.32
C LEU A 60 -5.98 -1.24 23.40
N VAL A 61 -6.28 0.06 23.50
CA VAL A 61 -5.57 1.09 22.74
C VAL A 61 -4.09 1.10 23.12
N ARG A 62 -3.78 1.06 24.43
CA ARG A 62 -2.40 0.99 24.91
C ARG A 62 -1.68 -0.28 24.43
N ASP A 63 -2.36 -1.42 24.45
CA ASP A 63 -1.78 -2.68 23.98
C ASP A 63 -1.49 -2.64 22.48
N ILE A 64 -2.35 -2.02 21.67
CA ILE A 64 -2.12 -1.79 20.24
C ILE A 64 -0.90 -0.88 20.03
N VAL A 65 -0.82 0.23 20.76
CA VAL A 65 0.32 1.17 20.67
C VAL A 65 1.62 0.47 21.00
N ASN A 66 1.68 -0.26 22.12
CA ASN A 66 2.87 -1.01 22.53
C ASN A 66 3.30 -2.06 21.49
N ARG A 67 2.34 -2.74 20.85
CA ARG A 67 2.63 -3.69 19.77
C ARG A 67 3.18 -2.98 18.54
N LEU A 68 2.61 -1.84 18.15
CA LEU A 68 3.10 -1.05 17.02
C LEU A 68 4.51 -0.53 17.28
N ASP A 69 4.78 0.02 18.47
CA ASP A 69 6.10 0.52 18.86
C ASP A 69 7.15 -0.60 18.83
N ALA A 70 6.83 -1.78 19.35
CA ALA A 70 7.73 -2.94 19.28
C ALA A 70 8.01 -3.36 17.82
N GLN A 71 7.01 -3.35 16.94
CA GLN A 71 7.19 -3.67 15.52
C GLN A 71 8.02 -2.61 14.79
N PHE A 72 7.78 -1.31 15.04
CA PHE A 72 8.57 -0.24 14.44
C PHE A 72 10.02 -0.25 14.94
N ALA A 73 10.24 -0.49 16.23
CA ALA A 73 11.58 -0.62 16.80
C ALA A 73 12.36 -1.77 16.13
N LYS A 74 11.67 -2.89 15.87
CA LYS A 74 12.24 -4.03 15.15
C LYS A 74 12.65 -3.66 13.72
N TYR A 75 11.76 -3.00 12.96
CA TYR A 75 12.08 -2.53 11.61
C TYR A 75 13.25 -1.54 11.59
N PHE A 76 13.29 -0.63 12.57
CA PHE A 76 14.37 0.33 12.71
C PHE A 76 15.72 -0.35 13.00
N ASN A 77 15.74 -1.38 13.86
CA ASN A 77 16.95 -2.14 14.15
C ASN A 77 17.46 -2.88 12.91
N LEU A 78 16.59 -3.56 12.16
CA LEU A 78 16.96 -4.25 10.92
C LEU A 78 17.50 -3.29 9.86
N LEU A 79 16.89 -2.11 9.72
CA LEU A 79 17.35 -1.06 8.82
C LEU A 79 18.72 -0.51 9.26
N THR A 80 18.93 -0.32 10.56
CA THR A 80 20.18 0.19 11.13
C THR A 80 21.33 -0.80 10.94
N GLU A 81 21.10 -2.09 11.19
CA GLU A 81 22.09 -3.14 10.96
C GLU A 81 22.41 -3.29 9.47
N THR A 82 21.40 -3.23 8.60
CA THR A 82 21.60 -3.26 7.14
C THR A 82 22.42 -2.04 6.68
N LYS A 83 22.13 -0.84 7.20
CA LYS A 83 22.90 0.38 6.92
C LYS A 83 24.35 0.25 7.41
N LYS A 84 24.55 -0.27 8.61
CA LYS A 84 25.88 -0.49 9.20
C LYS A 84 26.69 -1.46 8.33
N TYR A 85 26.09 -2.57 7.92
CA TYR A 85 26.68 -3.53 7.01
C TYR A 85 27.11 -2.90 5.68
N ILE A 86 26.24 -2.10 5.04
CA ILE A 86 26.53 -1.37 3.81
C ILE A 86 27.70 -0.38 4.01
N SER A 87 27.71 0.32 5.14
CA SER A 87 28.73 1.33 5.44
C SER A 87 30.09 0.71 5.76
N SER A 88 30.13 -0.46 6.42
CA SER A 88 31.37 -1.16 6.75
C SER A 88 31.96 -1.94 5.58
N SER A 89 31.13 -2.33 4.61
CA SER A 89 31.55 -3.07 3.42
C SER A 89 31.93 -2.18 2.23
N SER A 90 31.70 -0.88 2.31
CA SER A 90 32.06 0.09 1.27
C SER A 90 33.44 0.72 1.56
N GLN A 91 34.41 0.49 0.68
CA GLN A 91 35.72 1.16 0.72
C GLN A 91 35.60 2.62 0.23
N PRO A 92 36.32 3.60 0.82
CA PRO A 92 36.14 5.02 0.53
C PRO A 92 36.59 5.48 -0.87
N ASP A 93 37.56 4.83 -1.51
CA ASP A 93 38.34 5.52 -2.57
C ASP A 93 38.39 4.91 -3.97
N TRP A 94 37.83 3.73 -4.23
CA TRP A 94 37.82 3.20 -5.61
C TRP A 94 36.85 2.03 -5.74
N ILE A 95 35.59 2.37 -5.97
CA ILE A 95 34.50 1.43 -6.08
C ILE A 95 34.42 0.99 -7.56
N THR A 96 35.14 -0.07 -7.94
CA THR A 96 35.07 -0.72 -9.28
C THR A 96 34.30 -2.02 -9.23
N PHE A 97 33.30 -2.22 -10.10
CA PHE A 97 32.46 -3.42 -10.01
C PHE A 97 32.64 -4.37 -11.14
N ARG A 98 33.14 -5.52 -10.74
CA ARG A 98 33.04 -6.75 -11.50
C ARG A 98 31.83 -7.59 -11.08
N ASP A 99 31.32 -7.46 -9.85
CA ASP A 99 30.38 -8.45 -9.29
C ASP A 99 28.89 -8.16 -9.51
N TYR A 100 28.51 -7.00 -10.05
CA TYR A 100 27.10 -6.74 -10.46
C TYR A 100 26.80 -7.07 -11.92
N ARG A 101 27.79 -7.54 -12.70
CA ARG A 101 27.50 -8.07 -14.04
C ARG A 101 26.66 -9.36 -13.98
N SER A 102 26.58 -10.04 -12.83
CA SER A 102 25.82 -11.27 -12.61
C SER A 102 24.40 -11.07 -12.08
N MET A 103 24.06 -9.90 -11.50
CA MET A 103 22.71 -9.69 -10.96
C MET A 103 21.70 -9.51 -12.10
N THR A 104 20.68 -10.34 -12.12
CA THR A 104 19.61 -10.26 -13.11
C THR A 104 18.84 -8.94 -12.95
N GLU A 105 18.61 -8.25 -14.07
CA GLU A 105 17.72 -7.08 -14.08
C GLU A 105 16.29 -7.51 -13.72
N CYS A 106 15.62 -6.79 -12.81
CA CYS A 106 14.25 -7.11 -12.40
C CYS A 106 13.27 -7.15 -13.58
N ALA A 107 13.56 -6.41 -14.65
CA ALA A 107 12.75 -6.36 -15.87
C ALA A 107 12.96 -7.57 -16.80
N ARG A 108 14.03 -8.34 -16.62
CA ARG A 108 14.44 -9.45 -17.50
C ARG A 108 14.36 -10.82 -16.81
N ILE A 109 13.80 -10.89 -15.60
CA ILE A 109 13.67 -12.17 -14.90
C ILE A 109 12.68 -13.07 -15.63
N THR A 110 13.15 -14.25 -16.05
CA THR A 110 12.28 -15.27 -16.64
C THR A 110 11.31 -15.81 -15.59
N PRO A 111 10.01 -15.95 -15.90
CA PRO A 111 9.00 -16.45 -14.95
C PRO A 111 9.32 -17.82 -14.33
N GLY A 112 10.11 -18.66 -15.00
CA GLY A 112 10.52 -19.98 -14.50
C GLY A 112 11.48 -19.94 -13.31
N TYR A 113 12.10 -18.79 -13.01
CA TYR A 113 12.94 -18.60 -11.82
C TYR A 113 12.19 -18.00 -10.63
N LEU A 114 10.87 -17.81 -10.74
CA LEU A 114 10.03 -17.18 -9.72
C LEU A 114 9.01 -18.18 -9.18
N SER A 115 8.91 -18.26 -7.86
CA SER A 115 7.93 -19.06 -7.13
C SER A 115 6.93 -18.16 -6.42
N TYR A 116 5.67 -18.58 -6.33
CA TYR A 116 4.67 -17.81 -5.59
C TYR A 116 4.98 -17.86 -4.09
N GLU A 117 5.05 -16.69 -3.46
CA GLU A 117 5.26 -16.54 -2.03
C GLU A 117 4.12 -15.73 -1.41
N GLU A 118 3.45 -16.31 -0.41
CA GLU A 118 2.28 -15.71 0.23
C GLU A 118 2.60 -14.38 0.93
N GLN A 119 3.77 -14.29 1.57
CA GLN A 119 4.29 -13.08 2.22
C GLN A 119 4.32 -11.86 1.29
N PHE A 120 4.57 -12.08 0.00
CA PHE A 120 4.67 -11.04 -1.01
C PHE A 120 3.42 -10.94 -1.89
N GLY A 121 2.53 -11.94 -1.84
CA GLY A 121 1.32 -12.02 -2.65
C GLY A 121 1.61 -12.10 -4.16
N THR A 122 2.80 -12.57 -4.55
CA THR A 122 3.24 -12.61 -5.94
C THR A 122 4.39 -13.61 -6.14
N ARG A 123 4.79 -13.81 -7.40
CA ARG A 123 5.93 -14.67 -7.75
C ARG A 123 7.24 -13.92 -7.55
N VAL A 124 8.11 -14.46 -6.71
CA VAL A 124 9.41 -13.90 -6.34
C VAL A 124 10.47 -15.01 -6.30
N ASN A 125 11.74 -14.62 -6.20
CA ASN A 125 12.84 -15.54 -5.95
C ASN A 125 13.52 -15.14 -4.64
N MET A 126 13.32 -15.97 -3.61
CA MET A 126 13.84 -15.74 -2.26
C MET A 126 15.36 -15.94 -2.15
N THR A 127 16.01 -16.54 -3.14
CA THR A 127 17.46 -16.81 -3.12
C THR A 127 18.30 -15.69 -3.72
N SER A 128 17.67 -14.73 -4.41
CA SER A 128 18.38 -13.67 -5.13
C SER A 128 17.72 -12.31 -4.94
N ALA A 129 18.52 -11.26 -5.13
CA ALA A 129 18.05 -9.90 -5.35
C ALA A 129 18.11 -9.58 -6.85
N CYS A 130 17.42 -8.51 -7.28
CA CYS A 130 17.47 -8.05 -8.66
C CYS A 130 17.84 -6.57 -8.74
N LEU A 131 18.38 -6.17 -9.90
CA LEU A 131 18.83 -4.81 -10.15
C LEU A 131 17.83 -4.05 -11.04
N ILE A 132 17.56 -2.80 -10.70
CA ILE A 132 16.89 -1.82 -11.55
C ILE A 132 17.93 -0.76 -11.93
N SER A 133 18.21 -0.63 -13.22
CA SER A 133 19.12 0.37 -13.79
C SER A 133 18.44 1.11 -14.95
N THR A 134 18.61 2.44 -15.01
CA THR A 134 17.94 3.29 -16.00
C THR A 134 18.85 3.75 -17.15
N LYS A 135 20.18 3.59 -17.04
CA LYS A 135 21.19 3.88 -18.08
C LYS A 135 22.44 3.03 -17.84
N GLN A 136 23.25 2.79 -18.88
CA GLN A 136 24.59 2.17 -18.73
C GLN A 136 25.39 2.98 -17.68
N PRO A 137 25.72 2.41 -16.51
CA PRO A 137 26.31 3.17 -15.43
C PRO A 137 27.78 3.46 -15.72
N SER A 138 28.18 4.74 -15.73
CA SER A 138 29.61 5.11 -15.75
C SER A 138 30.31 4.79 -14.43
N ARG A 139 29.54 4.59 -13.35
CA ARG A 139 29.99 4.12 -12.04
C ARG A 139 28.84 3.32 -11.44
N PHE A 140 28.96 2.01 -11.42
CA PHE A 140 27.98 1.16 -10.75
C PHE A 140 28.07 1.46 -9.16
N LEU A 141 27.43 0.76 -8.19
CA LEU A 141 27.94 0.60 -6.76
C LEU A 141 28.32 -0.83 -6.24
N TYR A 142 29.54 -1.07 -5.66
CA TYR A 142 30.06 -2.42 -5.28
C TYR A 142 29.36 -2.94 -4.03
N TYR A 143 28.67 -4.06 -4.17
CA TYR A 143 28.30 -4.89 -3.03
C TYR A 143 28.65 -6.33 -3.39
N ALA A 144 29.38 -7.01 -2.51
CA ALA A 144 29.61 -8.44 -2.64
C ALA A 144 28.25 -9.15 -2.53
N GLU A 145 27.73 -9.63 -3.67
CA GLU A 145 26.39 -10.22 -3.85
C GLU A 145 26.02 -11.25 -2.77
N LYS A 146 27.02 -12.00 -2.27
CA LYS A 146 26.79 -13.14 -1.37
C LYS A 146 26.49 -12.75 0.07
N ASN A 147 26.90 -11.56 0.52
CA ASN A 147 26.70 -11.15 1.91
C ASN A 147 25.52 -10.19 2.07
N LEU A 148 25.20 -9.37 1.07
CA LEU A 148 24.03 -8.48 1.16
C LEU A 148 22.72 -9.25 0.96
N THR A 149 22.65 -10.12 -0.04
CA THR A 149 21.46 -10.93 -0.31
C THR A 149 21.14 -11.85 0.87
N SER A 150 22.15 -12.38 1.56
CA SER A 150 21.95 -13.20 2.76
C SER A 150 21.44 -12.39 3.96
N VAL A 151 21.91 -11.15 4.15
CA VAL A 151 21.34 -10.22 5.15
C VAL A 151 19.87 -9.92 4.83
N LEU A 152 19.56 -9.59 3.58
CA LEU A 152 18.17 -9.31 3.15
C LEU A 152 17.29 -10.57 3.27
N HIS A 153 17.82 -11.74 2.96
CA HIS A 153 17.14 -13.01 3.14
C HIS A 153 16.85 -13.30 4.62
N ALA A 154 17.85 -13.14 5.49
CA ALA A 154 17.67 -13.31 6.93
C ALA A 154 16.61 -12.36 7.49
N ASN A 155 16.58 -11.11 7.02
CA ASN A 155 15.53 -10.15 7.37
C ASN A 155 14.15 -10.60 6.89
N ALA A 156 14.05 -11.20 5.70
CA ALA A 156 12.77 -11.64 5.14
C ALA A 156 12.23 -12.94 5.74
N LEU A 157 13.06 -13.76 6.39
CA LEU A 157 12.59 -14.87 7.23
C LEU A 157 11.74 -14.37 8.40
N ASP A 158 11.88 -13.09 8.75
CA ASP A 158 10.94 -12.40 9.62
C ASP A 158 9.65 -12.10 8.87
N SER A 159 8.55 -12.76 9.26
CA SER A 159 7.25 -12.67 8.56
C SER A 159 6.67 -11.26 8.47
N ALA A 160 7.18 -10.32 9.26
CA ALA A 160 6.79 -8.91 9.24
C ALA A 160 7.43 -8.14 8.07
N ILE A 161 8.59 -8.57 7.57
CA ILE A 161 9.33 -7.85 6.55
C ILE A 161 8.80 -8.20 5.17
N ARG A 162 8.36 -7.21 4.40
CA ARG A 162 7.99 -7.38 2.98
C ARG A 162 9.17 -7.01 2.10
N TRP A 163 8.97 -6.03 1.22
CA TRP A 163 9.95 -5.57 0.23
C TRP A 163 11.12 -4.85 0.90
N GLN A 164 12.33 -5.22 0.52
CA GLN A 164 13.55 -4.55 0.93
C GLN A 164 14.26 -3.98 -0.29
N TYR A 165 14.85 -2.80 -0.15
CA TYR A 165 15.49 -2.13 -1.27
C TYR A 165 16.61 -1.19 -0.85
N ILE A 166 17.58 -1.01 -1.75
CA ILE A 166 18.73 -0.12 -1.58
C ILE A 166 18.88 0.70 -2.85
N ILE A 167 18.83 2.02 -2.71
CA ILE A 167 18.94 2.97 -3.83
C ILE A 167 20.23 3.76 -3.68
N GLY A 168 21.09 3.63 -4.68
CA GLY A 168 22.31 4.41 -4.81
C GLY A 168 22.03 5.85 -5.22
N THR A 169 22.89 6.78 -4.79
CA THR A 169 22.86 8.19 -5.24
C THR A 169 23.08 8.33 -6.75
N SER A 170 23.76 7.37 -7.38
CA SER A 170 23.98 7.31 -8.83
C SER A 170 22.80 6.72 -9.62
N GLY A 171 21.74 6.22 -8.95
CA GLY A 171 20.56 5.66 -9.58
C GLY A 171 20.41 4.13 -9.64
N PRO A 172 21.44 3.27 -9.46
CA PRO A 172 21.24 1.84 -9.30
C PRO A 172 20.36 1.53 -8.09
N HIS A 173 19.47 0.57 -8.28
CA HIS A 173 18.50 0.18 -7.26
C HIS A 173 18.45 -1.34 -7.15
N VAL A 174 18.69 -1.85 -5.95
CA VAL A 174 18.62 -3.29 -5.64
C VAL A 174 17.31 -3.56 -4.93
N GLU A 175 16.57 -4.57 -5.38
CA GLU A 175 15.32 -5.02 -4.75
C GLU A 175 15.44 -6.49 -4.32
N TYR A 176 14.88 -6.79 -3.14
CA TYR A 176 14.79 -8.13 -2.60
C TYR A 176 13.39 -8.40 -2.03
N PRO A 177 12.82 -9.60 -2.23
CA PRO A 177 13.31 -10.67 -3.11
C PRO A 177 13.24 -10.30 -4.60
N ALA A 178 14.04 -10.97 -5.43
CA ALA A 178 14.03 -10.74 -6.87
C ALA A 178 12.66 -11.05 -7.46
N HIS A 179 12.12 -10.14 -8.27
CA HIS A 179 10.81 -10.29 -8.89
C HIS A 179 10.69 -9.51 -10.19
N ALA A 180 9.71 -9.89 -11.02
CA ALA A 180 9.47 -9.21 -12.28
C ALA A 180 8.89 -7.81 -12.01
N PHE A 181 9.72 -6.77 -12.22
CA PHE A 181 9.33 -5.38 -11.95
C PHE A 181 9.56 -4.48 -13.18
N PRO A 182 8.54 -3.73 -13.65
CA PRO A 182 8.71 -2.84 -14.79
C PRO A 182 9.52 -1.59 -14.42
N ILE A 183 10.56 -1.29 -15.19
CA ILE A 183 11.51 -0.17 -14.95
C ILE A 183 10.80 1.20 -14.88
N HIS A 184 9.67 1.36 -15.57
CA HIS A 184 8.92 2.61 -15.58
C HIS A 184 8.17 2.90 -14.26
N LYS A 185 8.01 1.91 -13.37
CA LYS A 185 7.29 2.08 -12.11
C LYS A 185 8.22 2.67 -11.04
N ARG A 186 8.08 3.95 -10.74
CA ARG A 186 8.91 4.67 -9.73
C ARG A 186 8.41 4.47 -8.27
N ARG A 187 8.05 3.24 -7.88
CA ARG A 187 7.42 2.97 -6.56
C ARG A 187 8.25 3.47 -5.37
N HIS A 188 9.57 3.48 -5.49
CA HIS A 188 10.49 3.74 -4.37
C HIS A 188 11.05 5.17 -4.33
N TRP A 189 10.71 6.04 -5.29
CA TRP A 189 11.24 7.40 -5.36
C TRP A 189 10.73 8.33 -4.26
N GLY A 190 9.47 8.20 -3.83
CA GLY A 190 8.92 8.99 -2.73
C GLY A 190 9.70 8.77 -1.42
N PRO A 191 9.81 7.52 -0.93
CA PRO A 191 10.62 7.18 0.23
C PRO A 191 12.08 7.59 0.08
N PHE A 192 12.69 7.36 -1.10
CA PHE A 192 14.06 7.78 -1.37
C PHE A 192 14.26 9.29 -1.23
N LEU A 193 13.40 10.10 -1.87
CA LEU A 193 13.48 11.56 -1.79
C LEU A 193 13.23 12.07 -0.38
N ALA A 194 12.30 11.44 0.37
CA ALA A 194 12.04 11.78 1.76
C ALA A 194 13.24 11.48 2.68
N ALA A 195 14.03 10.45 2.37
CA ALA A 195 15.24 10.10 3.11
C ALA A 195 16.47 10.91 2.65
N ALA A 196 16.59 11.20 1.35
CA ALA A 196 17.73 11.92 0.77
C ALA A 196 17.66 13.43 1.00
N LEU A 197 16.46 14.01 1.11
CA LEU A 197 16.25 15.42 1.39
C LEU A 197 16.01 15.62 2.89
N PRO A 198 16.92 16.29 3.62
CA PRO A 198 16.81 16.43 5.08
C PRO A 198 15.59 17.25 5.53
N GLN A 199 14.97 18.03 4.62
CA GLN A 199 13.86 18.92 4.94
C GLN A 199 12.84 18.99 3.79
N LYS A 200 11.56 19.12 4.14
CA LYS A 200 10.48 19.40 3.18
C LYS A 200 10.68 20.79 2.58
N ARG A 201 10.71 20.89 1.25
CA ARG A 201 10.84 22.15 0.52
C ARG A 201 9.52 22.52 -0.16
N ARG A 202 9.18 23.81 -0.16
CA ARG A 202 8.14 24.38 -1.02
C ARG A 202 8.83 24.87 -2.29
N VAL A 203 8.44 24.35 -3.45
CA VAL A 203 9.06 24.67 -4.74
C VAL A 203 8.08 25.49 -5.56
N VAL A 204 8.54 26.62 -6.09
CA VAL A 204 7.82 27.41 -7.10
C VAL A 204 8.52 27.17 -8.43
N ILE A 205 7.78 26.67 -9.41
CA ILE A 205 8.28 26.46 -10.77
C ILE A 205 7.80 27.64 -11.61
N LEU A 206 8.72 28.48 -12.06
CA LEU A 206 8.45 29.54 -13.02
C LEU A 206 8.78 29.00 -14.40
N ILE A 207 7.80 29.04 -15.29
CA ILE A 207 7.96 28.65 -16.69
C ILE A 207 7.92 29.94 -17.50
N ASP A 208 9.00 30.19 -18.22
CA ASP A 208 9.05 31.30 -19.18
C ASP A 208 8.22 30.94 -20.42
N ALA A 209 7.50 31.92 -20.95
CA ALA A 209 6.53 31.73 -22.03
C ALA A 209 7.18 31.79 -23.41
#